data_AF-A0A9W8NHS3-F1
#
_entry.id   AF-A0A9W8NHS3-F1
#
_cell.length_a   1.000
_cell.length_b   1.000
_cell.length_c   1.000
_cell.angle_alpha   90.00
_cell.angle_beta   90.00
_cell.angle_gamma   90.00
#
_symmetry.space_group_name_H-M   'P 1'
#
loop_
_entity.id
_entity.type
_entity.pdbx_description
1 polymer ?
#
loop_
_entity_poly.entity_id
_entity_poly.type
_entity_poly.pdbx_seq_one_letter_code
_entity_poly.pdbx_strand_id
1 'polypeptide(L)'
;MAISPELVVGTTVACSFILFGNAITQSFMGVPALLVDFPEPSSPDHAARARLLGRQWPTFWKVGNVFFRPISTLGIFGYGYTAWAASAQGQDSRLGDWRFYAISAMCHLVTVVHSAMNMQPINEKLDALKEPKGHVDPKLAENYARKWIKFNTVRLITPVVAGTLALTQTLRG
;
A
#
# COMPACT_ATOMS: atom_id res chain seq x y z
N MET A 1 30.33 -13.61 0.20
CA MET A 1 30.20 -12.47 -0.74
C MET A 1 29.35 -11.42 -0.04
N ALA A 2 29.88 -10.22 0.21
CA ALA A 2 29.09 -9.16 0.85
C ALA A 2 28.09 -8.59 -0.18
N ILE A 3 26.83 -8.41 0.21
CA ILE A 3 25.82 -7.76 -0.64
C ILE A 3 26.15 -6.27 -0.69
N SER A 4 26.20 -5.67 -1.88
CA SER A 4 26.49 -4.25 -2.01
C SER A 4 25.29 -3.38 -1.57
N PRO A 5 25.49 -2.32 -0.79
CA PRO A 5 24.42 -1.38 -0.42
C PRO A 5 23.67 -0.78 -1.60
N GLU A 6 24.36 -0.60 -2.73
CA GLU A 6 23.81 -0.10 -4.00
C GLU A 6 22.77 -1.06 -4.57
N LEU A 7 23.02 -2.38 -4.48
CA LEU A 7 22.05 -3.38 -4.94
C LEU A 7 20.80 -3.38 -4.05
N VAL A 8 21.00 -3.24 -2.73
CA VAL A 8 19.90 -3.19 -1.76
C VAL A 8 19.05 -1.94 -2.00
N VAL A 9 19.66 -0.76 -2.10
CA VAL A 9 18.90 0.48 -2.32
C VAL A 9 18.18 0.47 -3.66
N GLY A 10 18.84 0.02 -4.75
CA GLY A 10 18.22 -0.09 -6.07
C GLY A 10 17.00 -1.00 -6.08
N THR A 11 17.10 -2.16 -5.41
CA THR A 11 15.95 -3.08 -5.24
C THR A 11 14.84 -2.44 -4.42
N THR A 12 15.20 -1.74 -3.35
CA THR A 12 14.22 -1.13 -2.43
C THR A 12 13.48 0.05 -3.11
N VAL A 13 14.17 0.82 -3.95
CA VAL A 13 13.57 1.86 -4.81
C VAL A 13 12.57 1.23 -5.79
N ALA A 14 12.93 0.13 -6.45
CA ALA A 14 12.01 -0.60 -7.32
C ALA A 14 10.76 -1.07 -6.55
N CYS A 15 10.94 -1.63 -5.35
CA CYS A 15 9.84 -2.02 -4.47
C CYS A 15 8.90 -0.86 -4.13
N SER A 16 9.44 0.33 -3.83
CA SER A 16 8.65 1.55 -3.60
C SER A 16 7.74 1.88 -4.78
N PHE A 17 8.28 1.86 -6.01
CA PHE A 17 7.49 2.19 -7.20
C PHE A 17 6.50 1.10 -7.61
N ILE A 18 6.80 -0.17 -7.34
CA ILE A 18 5.83 -1.28 -7.47
C ILE A 18 4.62 -1.05 -6.56
N LEU A 19 4.85 -0.68 -5.29
CA LEU A 19 3.79 -0.41 -4.32
C LEU A 19 2.95 0.81 -4.74
N PHE A 20 3.60 1.87 -5.21
CA PHE A 20 2.93 3.04 -5.77
C PHE A 20 2.04 2.68 -6.96
N GLY A 21 2.57 1.94 -7.94
CA GLY A 21 1.82 1.50 -9.11
C GLY A 21 0.60 0.66 -8.74
N ASN A 22 0.76 -0.27 -7.78
CA ASN A 22 -0.37 -1.03 -7.25
C ASN A 22 -1.43 -0.13 -6.61
N ALA A 23 -1.02 0.84 -5.79
CA ALA A 23 -1.96 1.76 -5.15
C ALA A 23 -2.76 2.58 -6.18
N ILE A 24 -2.12 3.04 -7.26
CA ILE A 24 -2.80 3.70 -8.37
C ILE A 24 -3.83 2.78 -9.00
N THR A 25 -3.40 1.59 -9.45
CA THR A 25 -4.28 0.65 -10.14
C THR A 25 -5.50 0.30 -9.30
N GLN A 26 -5.33 0.06 -8.00
CA GLN A 26 -6.45 -0.24 -7.12
C GLN A 26 -7.39 0.95 -6.91
N SER A 27 -6.85 2.15 -6.65
CA SER A 27 -7.64 3.33 -6.29
C SER A 27 -8.35 4.00 -7.47
N PHE A 28 -7.75 3.97 -8.66
CA PHE A 28 -8.24 4.73 -9.82
C PHE A 28 -8.80 3.86 -10.95
N MET A 29 -8.58 2.54 -10.90
CA MET A 29 -9.09 1.62 -11.93
C MET A 29 -9.92 0.51 -11.30
N GLY A 30 -9.30 -0.26 -10.41
CA GLY A 30 -9.86 -1.48 -9.85
C GLY A 30 -11.15 -1.27 -9.06
N VAL A 31 -11.07 -0.55 -7.92
CA VAL A 31 -12.25 -0.30 -7.09
C VAL A 31 -13.29 0.56 -7.83
N PRO A 32 -12.92 1.63 -8.56
CA PRO A 32 -13.89 2.36 -9.37
C PRO A 32 -14.67 1.48 -10.35
N ALA A 33 -14.03 0.52 -11.03
CA ALA A 33 -14.71 -0.41 -11.94
C ALA A 33 -15.78 -1.26 -11.23
N LEU A 34 -15.59 -1.59 -9.94
CA LEU A 34 -16.61 -2.30 -9.14
C LEU A 34 -17.80 -1.40 -8.78
N LEU A 35 -17.58 -0.08 -8.74
CA LEU A 35 -18.56 0.92 -8.33
C LEU A 35 -19.26 1.60 -9.51
N VAL A 36 -18.88 1.31 -10.76
CA VAL A 36 -19.65 1.78 -11.92
C VAL A 36 -21.08 1.27 -11.81
N ASP A 37 -22.02 2.20 -11.98
CA ASP A 37 -23.47 1.99 -11.87
C ASP A 37 -23.90 1.28 -10.58
N PHE A 38 -23.21 1.57 -9.46
CA PHE A 38 -23.61 1.02 -8.17
C PHE A 38 -24.99 1.58 -7.78
N PRO A 39 -26.02 0.72 -7.59
CA PRO A 39 -27.39 1.17 -7.36
C PRO A 39 -27.53 1.81 -5.96
N GLU A 40 -28.46 2.74 -5.81
CA GLU A 40 -28.74 3.37 -4.53
C GLU A 40 -29.25 2.37 -3.47
N PRO A 41 -29.07 2.62 -2.16
CA PRO A 41 -29.49 1.70 -1.09
C PRO A 41 -30.98 1.35 -1.05
N SER A 42 -31.84 2.17 -1.66
CA SER A 42 -33.29 1.96 -1.79
C SER A 42 -33.66 1.04 -2.96
N SER A 43 -32.75 0.81 -3.91
CA SER A 43 -32.99 0.01 -5.10
C SER A 43 -33.13 -1.49 -4.76
N PRO A 44 -34.06 -2.22 -5.42
CA PRO A 44 -34.17 -3.67 -5.24
C PRO A 44 -32.87 -4.42 -5.62
N ASP A 45 -32.05 -3.87 -6.52
CA ASP A 45 -30.82 -4.50 -6.99
C ASP A 45 -29.61 -4.30 -6.06
N HIS A 46 -29.73 -3.40 -5.08
CA HIS A 46 -28.62 -3.02 -4.21
C HIS A 46 -28.04 -4.19 -3.42
N ALA A 47 -28.90 -5.01 -2.84
CA ALA A 47 -28.47 -6.16 -2.05
C ALA A 47 -27.67 -7.16 -2.91
N ALA A 48 -28.06 -7.38 -4.16
CA ALA A 48 -27.34 -8.26 -5.07
C ALA A 48 -25.98 -7.68 -5.45
N ARG A 49 -25.91 -6.37 -5.78
CA ARG A 49 -24.66 -5.70 -6.13
C ARG A 49 -23.68 -5.63 -4.95
N ALA A 50 -24.16 -5.36 -3.74
CA ALA A 50 -23.35 -5.38 -2.52
C ALA A 50 -22.73 -6.77 -2.26
N ARG A 51 -23.50 -7.84 -2.44
CA ARG A 51 -22.95 -9.21 -2.34
C ARG A 51 -21.91 -9.50 -3.40
N LEU A 52 -22.13 -9.05 -4.64
CA LEU A 52 -21.16 -9.22 -5.72
C LEU A 52 -19.84 -8.49 -5.39
N LEU A 53 -19.92 -7.24 -4.91
CA LEU A 53 -18.77 -6.50 -4.42
C LEU A 53 -18.01 -7.29 -3.36
N GLY A 54 -18.70 -7.84 -2.36
CA GLY A 54 -18.07 -8.66 -1.32
C GLY A 54 -17.42 -9.94 -1.85
N ARG A 55 -18.01 -10.59 -2.86
CA ARG A 55 -17.42 -11.77 -3.51
C ARG A 55 -16.17 -11.43 -4.31
N GLN A 56 -16.14 -10.26 -4.95
CA GLN A 56 -14.99 -9.79 -5.74
C GLN A 56 -13.88 -9.21 -4.86
N TRP A 57 -14.23 -8.70 -3.68
CA TRP A 57 -13.31 -7.98 -2.80
C TRP A 57 -12.01 -8.75 -2.48
N PRO A 58 -12.03 -10.06 -2.12
CA PRO A 58 -10.83 -10.86 -1.89
C PRO A 58 -9.75 -10.75 -2.95
N THR A 59 -10.12 -10.63 -4.23
CA THR A 59 -9.16 -10.49 -5.34
C THR A 59 -8.32 -9.22 -5.20
N PHE A 60 -8.88 -8.15 -4.63
CA PHE A 60 -8.20 -6.87 -4.43
C PHE A 60 -7.34 -6.84 -3.16
N TRP A 61 -7.81 -7.41 -2.05
CA TRP A 61 -7.09 -7.26 -0.77
C TRP A 61 -6.25 -8.47 -0.35
N LYS A 62 -6.57 -9.72 -0.74
CA LYS A 62 -5.74 -10.89 -0.39
C LYS A 62 -4.38 -10.84 -1.09
N VAL A 63 -4.35 -10.49 -2.37
CA VAL A 63 -3.09 -10.25 -3.09
C VAL A 63 -2.31 -9.11 -2.41
N GLY A 64 -3.01 -8.04 -2.01
CA GLY A 64 -2.54 -6.99 -1.11
C GLY A 64 -1.74 -7.51 0.09
N ASN A 65 -2.37 -8.40 0.86
CA ASN A 65 -1.82 -8.91 2.10
C ASN A 65 -0.70 -9.96 1.91
N VAL A 66 -0.77 -10.79 0.88
CA VAL A 66 0.19 -11.89 0.66
C VAL A 66 1.44 -11.40 -0.10
N PHE A 67 1.27 -10.49 -1.06
CA PHE A 67 2.36 -10.06 -1.94
C PHE A 67 2.96 -8.71 -1.53
N PHE A 68 2.13 -7.69 -1.27
CA PHE A 68 2.61 -6.32 -1.08
C PHE A 68 3.06 -6.00 0.36
N ARG A 69 2.56 -6.73 1.37
CA ARG A 69 3.12 -6.61 2.73
C ARG A 69 4.59 -7.04 2.79
N PRO A 70 4.99 -8.22 2.27
CA PRO A 70 6.41 -8.57 2.18
C PRO A 70 7.25 -7.51 1.47
N ILE A 71 6.76 -6.93 0.37
CA ILE A 71 7.47 -5.86 -0.34
C ILE A 71 7.66 -4.63 0.56
N SER A 72 6.65 -4.26 1.34
CA SER A 72 6.78 -3.14 2.30
C SER A 72 7.78 -3.47 3.41
N THR A 73 7.81 -4.71 3.89
CA THR A 73 8.80 -5.19 4.87
C THR A 73 10.22 -5.13 4.31
N LEU A 74 10.42 -5.54 3.05
CA LEU A 74 11.68 -5.34 2.33
C LEU A 74 12.02 -3.85 2.22
N GLY A 75 11.02 -2.99 2.01
CA GLY A 75 11.12 -1.53 2.10
C GLY A 75 11.72 -1.03 3.43
N ILE A 76 11.19 -1.51 4.55
CA ILE A 76 11.63 -1.12 5.89
C ILE A 76 13.09 -1.53 6.12
N PHE A 77 13.40 -2.82 5.92
CA PHE A 77 14.73 -3.33 6.23
C PHE A 77 15.78 -2.96 5.20
N GLY A 78 15.40 -2.89 3.91
CA GLY A 78 16.28 -2.49 2.82
C GLY A 78 16.76 -1.06 3.00
N TYR A 79 15.85 -0.10 3.18
CA TYR A 79 16.24 1.28 3.45
C TYR A 79 16.89 1.45 4.83
N GLY A 80 16.47 0.70 5.85
CA GLY A 80 17.15 0.70 7.15
C GLY A 80 18.61 0.25 7.05
N TYR A 81 18.87 -0.80 6.28
CA TYR A 81 20.23 -1.27 5.98
C TYR A 81 21.03 -0.23 5.20
N THR A 82 20.45 0.38 4.16
CA THR A 82 21.13 1.43 3.40
C THR A 82 21.44 2.65 4.27
N ALA A 83 20.53 3.04 5.17
CA ALA A 83 20.76 4.13 6.13
C ALA A 83 21.95 3.80 7.04
N TRP A 84 22.01 2.58 7.58
CA TRP A 84 23.15 2.14 8.39
C TRP A 84 24.45 2.10 7.59
N ALA A 85 24.44 1.58 6.36
CA ALA A 85 25.63 1.50 5.52
C ALA A 85 26.16 2.90 5.16
N ALA A 86 25.27 3.83 4.81
CA ALA A 86 25.63 5.22 4.51
C ALA A 86 26.18 5.94 5.75
N SER A 87 25.58 5.72 6.93
CA SER A 87 26.05 6.36 8.16
C SER A 87 27.42 5.83 8.61
N ALA A 88 27.69 4.54 8.41
CA ALA A 88 28.97 3.92 8.73
C ALA A 88 30.12 4.39 7.81
N GLN A 89 29.81 4.84 6.59
CA GLN A 89 30.80 5.37 5.63
C GLN A 89 31.13 6.85 5.87
N GLY A 90 30.37 7.58 6.70
CA GLY A 90 30.63 8.98 7.02
C GLY A 90 30.27 9.97 5.89
N GLN A 91 30.81 11.19 5.95
CA GLN A 91 30.48 12.27 5.00
C GLN A 91 30.90 11.99 3.54
N ASP A 92 31.85 11.07 3.34
CA ASP A 92 32.33 10.68 2.01
C ASP A 92 31.55 9.49 1.40
N SER A 93 30.39 9.14 1.96
CA SER A 93 29.59 8.04 1.44
C SER A 93 29.05 8.34 0.05
N ARG A 94 29.33 7.44 -0.90
CA ARG A 94 28.72 7.41 -2.25
C ARG A 94 27.22 7.12 -2.25
N LEU A 95 26.64 6.84 -1.08
CA LEU A 95 25.21 6.59 -0.93
C LEU A 95 24.44 7.88 -0.61
N GLY A 96 25.09 8.98 -0.26
CA GLY A 96 24.44 10.24 0.13
C GLY A 96 24.02 10.29 1.61
N ASP A 97 23.10 11.19 1.97
CA ASP A 97 22.70 11.41 3.37
C ASP A 97 21.77 10.29 3.87
N TRP A 98 22.27 9.52 4.84
CA TRP A 98 21.59 8.40 5.47
C TRP A 98 20.21 8.72 6.03
N ARG A 99 19.96 9.97 6.44
CA ARG A 99 18.69 10.40 7.05
C ARG A 99 17.52 10.21 6.10
N PHE A 100 17.73 10.41 4.80
CA PHE A 100 16.68 10.23 3.81
C PHE A 100 16.32 8.76 3.63
N TYR A 101 17.28 7.84 3.70
CA TYR A 101 16.98 6.41 3.73
C TYR A 101 16.23 6.01 5.00
N ALA A 102 16.57 6.58 6.16
CA ALA A 102 15.80 6.35 7.38
C ALA A 102 14.35 6.85 7.25
N ILE A 103 14.13 8.02 6.66
CA ILE A 103 12.78 8.53 6.34
C ILE A 103 12.05 7.58 5.38
N SER A 104 12.72 7.09 4.33
CA SER A 104 12.15 6.13 3.40
C SER A 104 11.73 4.81 4.09
N ALA A 105 12.54 4.31 5.03
CA ALA A 105 12.17 3.15 5.85
C ALA A 105 10.92 3.41 6.70
N MET A 106 10.86 4.59 7.34
CA MET A 106 9.69 4.99 8.13
C MET A 106 8.41 5.10 7.29
N CYS A 107 8.49 5.59 6.05
CA CYS A 107 7.34 5.63 5.15
C CYS A 107 6.75 4.22 4.92
N HIS A 108 7.59 3.19 4.76
CA HIS A 108 7.12 1.80 4.63
C HIS A 108 6.54 1.27 5.95
N LEU A 109 7.13 1.63 7.09
CA LEU A 109 6.56 1.27 8.40
C LEU A 109 5.16 1.88 8.58
N VAL A 110 4.99 3.17 8.28
CA VAL A 110 3.70 3.86 8.30
C VAL A 110 2.70 3.16 7.36
N THR A 111 3.14 2.75 6.16
CA THR A 111 2.32 1.99 5.21
C THR A 111 1.78 0.70 5.84
N VAL A 112 2.65 -0.08 6.50
CA VAL A 112 2.28 -1.36 7.14
C VAL A 112 1.32 -1.13 8.29
N VAL A 113 1.64 -0.20 9.20
CA VAL A 113 0.79 0.11 10.37
C VAL A 113 -0.57 0.65 9.95
N HIS A 114 -0.61 1.59 9.00
CA HIS A 114 -1.86 2.11 8.44
C HIS A 114 -2.68 1.01 7.78
N SER A 115 -2.03 0.12 7.03
CA SER A 115 -2.72 -1.01 6.39
C SER A 115 -3.31 -1.98 7.41
N ALA A 116 -2.64 -2.20 8.54
CA ALA A 116 -3.11 -3.08 9.61
C ALA A 116 -4.28 -2.44 10.39
N MET A 117 -4.11 -1.20 10.87
CA MET A 117 -5.06 -0.56 11.78
C MET A 117 -6.27 0.03 11.07
N ASN A 118 -6.10 0.58 9.87
CA ASN A 118 -7.14 1.38 9.22
C ASN A 118 -7.76 0.66 8.03
N MET A 119 -6.97 -0.12 7.27
CA MET A 119 -7.46 -0.78 6.05
C MET A 119 -8.04 -2.19 6.31
N GLN A 120 -7.45 -3.00 7.20
CA GLN A 120 -8.00 -4.34 7.49
C GLN A 120 -9.45 -4.31 7.97
N PRO A 121 -9.86 -3.41 8.90
CA PRO A 121 -11.25 -3.39 9.34
C PRO A 121 -12.23 -3.07 8.20
N ILE A 122 -11.81 -2.26 7.22
CA ILE A 122 -12.63 -1.97 6.04
C ILE A 122 -12.65 -3.18 5.09
N ASN A 123 -11.52 -3.87 4.93
CA ASN A 123 -11.45 -5.10 4.14
C ASN A 123 -12.37 -6.19 4.68
N GLU A 124 -12.41 -6.37 6.01
CA GLU A 124 -13.28 -7.33 6.67
C GLU A 124 -14.76 -6.99 6.47
N LYS A 125 -15.14 -5.71 6.58
CA LYS A 125 -16.51 -5.26 6.27
C LYS A 125 -16.89 -5.54 4.82
N LEU A 126 -16.00 -5.21 3.88
CA LEU A 126 -16.26 -5.45 2.46
C LEU A 126 -16.32 -6.95 2.13
N ASP A 127 -15.44 -7.78 2.69
CA ASP A 127 -15.49 -9.23 2.53
C ASP A 127 -16.77 -9.84 3.13
N ALA A 128 -17.23 -9.33 4.27
CA ALA A 128 -18.47 -9.76 4.93
C ALA A 128 -19.72 -9.49 4.09
N LEU A 129 -19.69 -8.58 3.11
CA LEU A 129 -20.83 -8.32 2.22
C LEU A 129 -21.22 -9.55 1.39
N LYS A 130 -20.31 -10.52 1.15
CA LYS A 130 -20.63 -11.75 0.41
C LYS A 130 -21.70 -12.60 1.12
N GLU A 131 -21.71 -12.56 2.44
CA GLU A 131 -22.62 -13.26 3.35
C GLU A 131 -22.88 -12.39 4.59
N PRO A 132 -23.78 -11.38 4.50
CA PRO A 132 -23.98 -10.40 5.56
C PRO A 132 -24.73 -11.03 6.74
N LYS A 133 -24.00 -11.68 7.66
CA LYS A 133 -24.54 -12.31 8.88
C LYS A 133 -24.68 -11.30 10.03
N GLY A 134 -25.49 -10.25 9.87
CA GLY A 134 -25.83 -9.28 10.92
C GLY A 134 -24.71 -8.32 11.38
N HIS A 135 -23.46 -8.55 10.98
CA HIS A 135 -22.30 -7.74 11.38
C HIS A 135 -21.91 -6.65 10.38
N VAL A 136 -22.57 -6.57 9.22
CA VAL A 136 -22.31 -5.55 8.20
C VAL A 136 -23.62 -5.10 7.56
N ASP A 137 -23.77 -3.78 7.41
CA ASP A 137 -24.89 -3.18 6.69
C ASP A 137 -24.59 -3.14 5.18
N PRO A 138 -25.32 -3.88 4.33
CA PRO A 138 -25.15 -3.82 2.88
C PRO A 138 -25.39 -2.43 2.30
N LYS A 139 -26.23 -1.59 2.92
CA LYS A 139 -26.52 -0.23 2.45
C LYS A 139 -25.29 0.67 2.45
N LEU A 140 -24.27 0.32 3.22
CA LEU A 140 -23.01 1.05 3.33
C LEU A 140 -21.91 0.50 2.40
N ALA A 141 -22.22 -0.48 1.53
CA ALA A 141 -21.25 -1.14 0.67
C ALA A 141 -20.40 -0.17 -0.16
N GLU A 142 -21.05 0.76 -0.86
CA GLU A 142 -20.37 1.78 -1.65
C GLU A 142 -19.52 2.72 -0.76
N ASN A 143 -20.07 3.12 0.40
CA ASN A 143 -19.36 3.98 1.34
C ASN A 143 -18.07 3.33 1.83
N TYR A 144 -18.11 2.04 2.16
CA TYR A 144 -16.91 1.29 2.57
C TYR A 144 -15.86 1.26 1.47
N ALA A 145 -16.25 1.00 0.22
CA ALA A 145 -15.33 0.97 -0.91
C ALA A 145 -14.71 2.36 -1.19
N ARG A 146 -15.50 3.43 -1.15
CA ARG A 146 -15.00 4.81 -1.30
C ARG A 146 -14.09 5.23 -0.16
N LYS A 147 -14.43 4.85 1.08
CA LYS A 147 -13.59 5.07 2.25
C LYS A 147 -12.26 4.32 2.12
N TRP A 148 -12.29 3.09 1.62
CA TRP A 148 -11.10 2.31 1.31
C TRP A 148 -10.19 3.05 0.32
N ILE A 149 -10.73 3.55 -0.79
CA ILE A 149 -9.96 4.34 -1.78
C ILE A 149 -9.27 5.54 -1.10
N LYS A 150 -10.03 6.30 -0.30
CA LYS A 150 -9.49 7.46 0.44
C LYS A 150 -8.33 7.05 1.34
N PHE A 151 -8.47 5.94 2.07
CA PHE A 151 -7.43 5.46 2.97
C PHE A 151 -6.23 4.88 2.21
N ASN A 152 -6.45 4.31 1.03
CA ASN A 152 -5.38 3.82 0.16
C ASN A 152 -4.46 4.94 -0.36
N THR A 153 -4.88 6.21 -0.29
CA THR A 153 -4.04 7.38 -0.60
C THR A 153 -2.75 7.42 0.23
N VAL A 154 -2.77 6.96 1.49
CA VAL A 154 -1.56 6.86 2.30
C VAL A 154 -0.57 5.87 1.68
N ARG A 155 -1.08 4.72 1.21
CA ARG A 155 -0.29 3.68 0.51
C ARG A 155 0.16 4.10 -0.89
N LEU A 156 -0.38 5.20 -1.41
CA LEU A 156 0.07 5.84 -2.65
C LEU A 156 1.19 6.83 -2.37
N ILE A 157 0.99 7.75 -1.41
CA ILE A 157 1.92 8.84 -1.12
C ILE A 157 3.21 8.30 -0.52
N THR A 158 3.12 7.44 0.48
CA THR A 158 4.29 7.03 1.27
C THR A 158 5.35 6.26 0.47
N PRO A 159 5.02 5.30 -0.42
CA PRO A 159 6.04 4.65 -1.25
C PRO A 159 6.64 5.61 -2.29
N VAL A 160 5.86 6.56 -2.83
CA VAL A 160 6.37 7.56 -3.78
C VAL A 160 7.38 8.49 -3.11
N VAL A 161 7.09 8.96 -1.89
CA VAL A 161 8.01 9.79 -1.11
C VAL A 161 9.28 8.98 -0.80
N ALA A 162 9.13 7.76 -0.31
CA ALA A 162 10.25 6.89 0.03
C ALA A 162 11.17 6.63 -1.18
N GLY A 163 10.58 6.23 -2.32
CA GLY A 163 11.32 5.92 -3.54
C GLY A 163 12.00 7.15 -4.13
N THR A 164 11.32 8.30 -4.15
CA THR A 164 11.87 9.55 -4.69
C THR A 164 13.01 10.08 -3.85
N LEU A 165 12.88 10.09 -2.52
CA LEU A 165 13.95 10.52 -1.62
C LEU A 165 15.17 9.63 -1.75
N ALA A 166 14.99 8.32 -1.71
CA ALA A 166 16.08 7.35 -1.84
C ALA A 166 16.77 7.47 -3.21
N LEU A 167 15.99 7.50 -4.31
CA LEU A 167 16.54 7.65 -5.66
C LEU A 167 17.32 8.96 -5.81
N THR A 168 16.83 10.06 -5.23
CA THR A 168 17.53 11.34 -5.27
C THR A 168 18.88 11.28 -4.55
N GLN A 169 18.96 10.57 -3.41
CA GLN A 169 20.24 10.37 -2.73
C GLN A 169 21.19 9.50 -3.55
N THR A 170 20.69 8.38 -4.10
CA THR A 170 21.50 7.45 -4.90
C THR A 170 22.04 8.09 -6.19
N LEU A 171 21.30 9.02 -6.79
CA LEU A 171 21.74 9.73 -8.01
C LEU A 171 22.67 10.93 -7.75
N ARG A 172 22.77 11.40 -6.50
CA ARG A 172 23.62 12.54 -6.10
C ARG A 172 24.94 12.11 -5.47
N GLY A 173 25.06 10.86 -5.03
CA GLY A 173 26.28 10.27 -4.48
C GLY A 173 27.26 9.77 -5.53
#